data_AF-T1B5P7-F1
#
_entry.id   AF-T1B5P7-F1
#
_cell.length_a   1.000
_cell.length_b   1.000
_cell.length_c   1.000
_cell.angle_alpha   90.00
_cell.angle_beta   90.00
_cell.angle_gamma   90.00
#
_symmetry.space_group_name_H-M   'P 1'
#
loop_
_entity.id
_entity.type
_entity.pdbx_description
1 polymer ?
#
loop_
_entity_poly.entity_id
_entity_poly.type
_entity_poly.pdbx_seq_one_letter_code
_entity_poly.pdbx_strand_id
1 'polypeptide(L)'
;GNDATVALAQKIGGTRAGFVSLMNEYARRLGLHSTHYEDVDGLPVPDHYTTARDLAKLSMDLIRDFPQYRFIFKIKKFTWDHITQRNRVTLLWTDPYVKGMKTGYTKAAGYCMIIYADRKGMRLVSVVLKTPSWDARVNDSQALITYGYNFFKNEKVAAA
;
A
#
# COMPACT_ATOMS: atom_id res chain seq x y z
N GLY A 1 -7.62 -9.07 5.67
CA GLY A 1 -9.04 -9.37 5.45
C GLY A 1 -9.84 -8.19 5.93
N ASN A 2 -11.04 -8.02 5.38
CA ASN A 2 -11.94 -6.93 5.77
C ASN A 2 -12.46 -7.12 7.21
N ASP A 3 -12.71 -8.36 7.59
CA ASP A 3 -12.98 -8.81 8.95
C ASP A 3 -11.90 -8.37 9.96
N ALA A 4 -10.63 -8.62 9.64
CA ALA A 4 -9.51 -8.24 10.50
C ALA A 4 -9.38 -6.71 10.64
N THR A 5 -9.65 -5.95 9.57
CA THR A 5 -9.65 -4.48 9.65
C THR A 5 -10.79 -3.96 10.52
N VAL A 6 -11.98 -4.57 10.45
CA VAL A 6 -13.10 -4.21 11.35
C VAL A 6 -12.78 -4.52 12.80
N ALA A 7 -12.22 -5.70 13.09
CA ALA A 7 -11.84 -6.09 14.45
C ALA A 7 -10.80 -5.13 15.06
N LEU A 8 -9.76 -4.76 14.28
CA LEU A 8 -8.76 -3.78 14.71
C LEU A 8 -9.37 -2.39 14.92
N ALA A 9 -10.23 -1.96 14.00
CA ALA A 9 -10.90 -0.66 14.08
C ALA A 9 -11.74 -0.53 15.36
N GLN A 10 -12.54 -1.55 15.68
CA GLN A 10 -13.33 -1.58 16.91
C GLN A 10 -12.45 -1.59 18.16
N LYS A 11 -11.35 -2.34 18.14
CA LYS A 11 -10.42 -2.40 19.29
C LYS A 11 -9.73 -1.07 19.56
N ILE A 12 -9.33 -0.34 18.52
CA ILE A 12 -8.54 0.89 18.64
C ILE A 12 -9.42 2.13 18.72
N GLY A 13 -10.41 2.25 17.83
CA GLY A 13 -11.30 3.39 17.72
C GLY A 13 -12.59 3.28 18.53
N GLY A 14 -12.79 2.18 19.27
CA GLY A 14 -14.03 1.83 19.99
C GLY A 14 -15.18 1.42 19.07
N THR A 15 -15.29 2.05 17.90
CA THR A 15 -16.26 1.76 16.85
C THR A 15 -15.62 1.91 15.46
N ARG A 16 -16.28 1.43 14.40
CA ARG A 16 -15.84 1.65 13.01
C ARG A 16 -15.76 3.15 12.70
N ALA A 17 -16.80 3.91 13.05
CA ALA A 17 -16.86 5.36 12.83
C ALA A 17 -15.76 6.10 13.61
N GLY A 18 -15.51 5.71 14.86
CA GLY A 18 -14.41 6.27 15.65
C GLY A 18 -13.04 6.05 15.00
N PHE A 19 -12.81 4.87 14.42
CA PHE A 19 -11.57 4.61 13.69
C PHE A 19 -11.48 5.37 12.36
N VAL A 20 -12.58 5.53 11.62
CA VAL A 20 -12.62 6.39 10.41
C VAL A 20 -12.26 7.83 10.75
N SER A 21 -12.74 8.38 11.86
CA SER A 21 -12.35 9.70 12.35
C SER A 21 -10.83 9.80 12.57
N LEU A 22 -10.22 8.76 13.16
CA LEU A 22 -8.76 8.68 13.31
C LEU A 22 -8.06 8.62 11.95
N MET A 23 -8.55 7.82 11.00
CA MET A 23 -7.98 7.72 9.66
C MET A 23 -7.93 9.09 8.96
N ASN A 24 -9.03 9.85 9.02
CA ASN A 24 -9.11 11.20 8.44
C ASN A 24 -8.28 12.24 9.21
N GLU A 25 -8.13 12.08 10.53
CA GLU A 25 -7.19 12.88 11.31
C GLU A 25 -5.74 12.64 10.87
N TYR A 26 -5.34 11.37 10.72
CA TYR A 26 -4.01 11.02 10.23
C TYR A 26 -3.80 11.47 8.77
N ALA A 27 -4.81 11.36 7.91
CA ALA A 27 -4.74 11.88 6.55
C ALA A 27 -4.38 13.38 6.54
N ARG A 28 -5.04 14.18 7.38
CA ARG A 28 -4.72 15.61 7.54
C ARG A 28 -3.32 15.84 8.10
N ARG A 29 -2.94 15.14 9.17
CA ARG A 29 -1.60 15.26 9.80
C ARG A 29 -0.47 14.90 8.84
N LEU A 30 -0.71 13.94 7.95
CA LEU A 30 0.24 13.50 6.94
C LEU A 30 0.19 14.36 5.67
N GLY A 31 -0.71 15.33 5.56
CA GLY A 31 -0.85 16.17 4.36
C GLY A 31 -1.43 15.43 3.14
N LEU A 32 -2.28 14.43 3.37
CA LEU A 32 -3.01 13.70 2.31
C LEU A 32 -4.26 14.50 1.90
N HIS A 33 -4.05 15.64 1.24
CA HIS A 33 -5.09 16.63 0.96
C HIS A 33 -6.16 16.18 -0.03
N SER A 34 -5.96 15.07 -0.73
CA SER A 34 -6.90 14.53 -1.71
C SER A 34 -7.32 13.11 -1.32
N THR A 35 -7.44 12.87 -0.02
CA THR A 35 -7.83 11.58 0.57
C THR A 35 -8.90 11.79 1.64
N HIS A 36 -9.99 11.03 1.53
CA HIS A 36 -11.05 10.96 2.52
C HIS A 36 -11.50 9.52 2.70
N TYR A 37 -11.60 9.09 3.95
CA TYR A 37 -12.01 7.74 4.32
C TYR A 37 -13.42 7.76 4.90
N GLU A 38 -14.25 6.82 4.46
CA GLU A 38 -15.61 6.59 4.97
C GLU A 38 -15.82 5.15 5.47
N ASP A 39 -14.82 4.29 5.29
CA ASP A 39 -14.84 2.92 5.79
C ASP A 39 -13.44 2.44 6.14
N VAL A 40 -13.37 1.42 6.99
CA VAL A 40 -12.13 0.85 7.53
C VAL A 40 -11.57 -0.28 6.67
N ASP A 41 -12.40 -0.90 5.84
CA ASP A 41 -12.02 -2.07 5.03
C ASP A 41 -11.84 -1.76 3.53
N GLY A 42 -12.24 -0.55 3.10
CA GLY A 42 -12.08 -0.06 1.73
C GLY A 42 -13.12 -0.56 0.73
N LEU A 43 -14.23 -1.14 1.20
CA LEU A 43 -15.37 -1.41 0.32
C LEU A 43 -15.96 -0.12 -0.27
N PRO A 44 -16.60 -0.18 -1.46
CA PRO A 44 -17.15 1.01 -2.10
C PRO A 44 -18.24 1.65 -1.25
N VAL A 45 -18.00 2.90 -0.83
CA VAL A 45 -18.99 3.77 -0.18
C VAL A 45 -18.83 5.19 -0.76
N PRO A 46 -19.89 6.03 -0.75
CA PRO A 46 -19.78 7.42 -1.17
C PRO A 46 -18.67 8.17 -0.44
N ASP A 47 -18.07 9.16 -1.10
CA ASP A 47 -17.00 10.01 -0.56
C ASP A 47 -15.74 9.30 -0.06
N HIS A 48 -15.59 7.98 -0.26
CA HIS A 48 -14.33 7.28 0.00
C HIS A 48 -13.36 7.39 -1.19
N TYR A 49 -12.36 8.26 -1.10
CA TYR A 49 -11.43 8.52 -2.20
C TYR A 49 -9.99 8.80 -1.76
N THR A 50 -9.08 8.69 -2.72
CA THR A 50 -7.66 9.02 -2.58
C THR A 50 -7.05 9.30 -3.95
N THR A 51 -5.77 9.66 -4.00
CA THR A 51 -4.99 9.82 -5.25
C THR A 51 -3.75 8.96 -5.24
N ALA A 52 -3.17 8.72 -6.43
CA ALA A 52 -1.90 8.01 -6.53
C ALA A 52 -0.77 8.72 -5.76
N ARG A 53 -0.79 10.06 -5.72
CA ARG A 53 0.19 10.89 -5.00
C ARG A 53 0.08 10.70 -3.49
N ASP A 54 -1.14 10.78 -2.94
CA ASP A 54 -1.36 10.62 -1.51
C ASP A 54 -1.02 9.20 -1.05
N LEU A 55 -1.39 8.19 -1.83
CA LEU A 55 -1.01 6.81 -1.56
C LEU A 55 0.50 6.59 -1.62
N ALA A 56 1.20 7.24 -2.55
CA ALA A 56 2.65 7.19 -2.61
C ALA A 56 3.27 7.82 -1.36
N LYS A 57 2.76 8.99 -0.93
CA LYS A 57 3.20 9.66 0.30
C LYS A 57 2.97 8.79 1.53
N LEU A 58 1.75 8.30 1.72
CA LEU A 58 1.39 7.41 2.83
C LEU A 58 2.28 6.17 2.88
N SER A 59 2.55 5.58 1.71
CA SER A 59 3.43 4.41 1.61
C SER A 59 4.87 4.74 2.02
N MET A 60 5.41 5.88 1.55
CA MET A 60 6.75 6.33 1.92
C MET A 60 6.85 6.64 3.42
N ASP A 61 5.86 7.33 3.99
CA ASP A 61 5.80 7.63 5.43
C ASP A 61 5.71 6.35 6.26
N LEU A 62 4.85 5.39 5.87
CA LEU A 62 4.73 4.09 6.53
C LEU A 62 6.05 3.31 6.53
N ILE A 63 6.73 3.29 5.38
CA ILE A 63 8.04 2.64 5.26
C ILE A 63 9.04 3.37 6.15
N ARG A 64 9.12 4.70 6.10
CA ARG A 64 10.09 5.50 6.85
C ARG A 64 9.91 5.36 8.37
N ASP A 65 8.69 5.57 8.85
CA ASP A 65 8.39 5.80 10.27
C ASP A 65 8.15 4.49 11.03
N PHE A 66 7.82 3.41 10.32
CA PHE A 66 7.55 2.10 10.91
C PHE A 66 8.43 0.98 10.33
N PRO A 67 9.77 1.11 10.36
CA PRO A 67 10.69 0.12 9.79
C PRO A 67 10.50 -1.29 10.37
N GLN A 68 10.13 -1.38 11.65
CA GLN A 68 9.88 -2.62 12.37
C GLN A 68 8.70 -3.43 11.81
N TYR A 69 7.77 -2.81 11.06
CA TYR A 69 6.60 -3.50 10.49
C TYR A 69 6.74 -3.82 9.00
N ARG A 70 7.80 -3.36 8.32
CA ARG A 70 8.04 -3.63 6.89
C ARG A 70 8.04 -5.13 6.55
N PHE A 71 8.39 -5.99 7.52
CA PHE A 71 8.44 -7.42 7.30
C PHE A 71 7.06 -8.03 7.00
N ILE A 72 5.97 -7.42 7.47
CA ILE A 72 4.61 -7.93 7.27
C ILE A 72 4.30 -7.99 5.76
N PHE A 73 4.71 -6.97 5.01
CA PHE A 73 4.46 -6.88 3.58
C PHE A 73 5.15 -7.94 2.74
N LYS A 74 6.29 -8.48 3.20
CA LYS A 74 7.04 -9.55 2.50
C LYS A 74 6.61 -10.96 2.88
N ILE A 75 5.68 -11.13 3.84
CA ILE A 75 5.14 -12.44 4.19
C ILE A 75 4.43 -13.00 2.96
N LYS A 76 4.95 -14.12 2.45
CA LYS A 76 4.48 -14.76 1.22
C LYS A 76 3.23 -15.61 1.43
N LYS A 77 3.17 -16.29 2.58
CA LYS A 77 2.05 -17.14 3.01
C LYS A 77 1.83 -16.93 4.50
N PHE A 78 0.57 -16.92 4.92
CA PHE A 78 0.18 -16.83 6.32
C PHE A 78 -0.96 -17.82 6.57
N THR A 79 -0.89 -18.55 7.67
CA THR A 79 -1.90 -19.54 8.06
C THR A 79 -2.61 -19.04 9.30
N TRP A 80 -3.93 -18.96 9.23
CA TRP A 80 -4.81 -18.63 10.34
C TRP A 80 -5.98 -19.59 10.34
N ASP A 81 -6.31 -20.14 11.51
CA ASP A 81 -7.40 -21.11 11.66
C ASP A 81 -7.36 -22.21 10.59
N HIS A 82 -6.21 -22.86 10.47
CA HIS A 82 -5.93 -23.93 9.49
C HIS A 82 -5.99 -23.53 8.01
N ILE A 83 -6.35 -22.28 7.67
CA ILE A 83 -6.46 -21.80 6.30
C ILE A 83 -5.21 -21.00 5.92
N THR A 84 -4.49 -21.48 4.90
CA THR A 84 -3.30 -20.80 4.38
C THR A 84 -3.66 -19.86 3.24
N GLN A 85 -3.35 -18.58 3.40
CA GLN A 85 -3.56 -17.55 2.38
C GLN A 85 -2.23 -17.10 1.78
N ARG A 86 -2.23 -16.85 0.47
CA ARG A 86 -1.07 -16.31 -0.26
C ARG A 86 -1.14 -14.80 -0.33
N ASN A 87 0.02 -14.15 -0.27
CA ASN A 87 0.13 -12.73 -0.56
C ASN A 87 -0.28 -12.44 -2.02
N ARG A 88 -1.14 -11.43 -2.20
CA ARG A 88 -1.71 -11.05 -3.50
C ARG A 88 -0.81 -10.12 -4.32
N VAL A 89 0.27 -9.59 -3.75
CA VAL A 89 1.32 -8.90 -4.50
C VAL A 89 2.19 -9.96 -5.19
N THR A 90 1.85 -10.32 -6.42
CA THR A 90 2.51 -11.42 -7.15
C THR A 90 3.99 -11.15 -7.43
N LEU A 91 4.40 -9.88 -7.54
CA LEU A 91 5.80 -9.50 -7.75
C LEU A 91 6.74 -9.93 -6.62
N LEU A 92 6.24 -10.20 -5.42
CA LEU A 92 7.04 -10.83 -4.34
C LEU A 92 7.63 -12.19 -4.73
N TRP A 93 7.01 -12.88 -5.70
CA TRP A 93 7.42 -14.21 -6.14
C TRP A 93 8.39 -14.17 -7.32
N THR A 94 8.41 -13.08 -8.07
CA THR A 94 9.12 -12.98 -9.35
C THR A 94 10.24 -11.93 -9.35
N ASP A 95 10.16 -10.91 -8.51
CA ASP A 95 11.18 -9.87 -8.37
C ASP A 95 11.81 -9.89 -6.96
N PRO A 96 13.12 -10.17 -6.81
CA PRO A 96 13.79 -10.25 -5.52
C PRO A 96 13.93 -8.89 -4.79
N TYR A 97 13.80 -7.77 -5.52
CA TYR A 97 13.89 -6.43 -4.96
C TYR A 97 12.56 -5.93 -4.41
N VAL A 98 11.43 -6.46 -4.88
CA VAL A 98 10.10 -6.13 -4.37
C VAL A 98 9.92 -6.68 -2.95
N LYS A 99 9.43 -5.81 -2.04
CA LYS A 99 9.21 -6.08 -0.61
C LYS A 99 7.73 -6.05 -0.19
N GLY A 100 6.82 -5.99 -1.16
CA GLY A 100 5.37 -6.13 -0.94
C GLY A 100 4.63 -4.81 -1.02
N MET A 101 3.70 -4.60 -0.09
CA MET A 101 2.65 -3.56 0.03
C MET A 101 1.27 -4.15 -0.26
N LYS A 102 0.53 -3.66 -1.26
CA LYS A 102 -0.90 -3.96 -1.37
C LYS A 102 -1.41 -3.96 -2.80
N THR A 103 -2.33 -4.88 -3.07
CA THR A 103 -3.18 -4.86 -4.28
C THR A 103 -4.62 -4.55 -3.92
N GLY A 104 -5.39 -4.01 -4.86
CA GLY A 104 -6.81 -3.70 -4.69
C GLY A 104 -7.61 -3.97 -5.96
N TYR A 105 -8.89 -4.32 -5.80
CA TYR A 105 -9.84 -4.41 -6.91
C TYR A 105 -11.27 -4.25 -6.38
N THR A 106 -12.02 -3.37 -7.03
CA THR A 106 -13.48 -3.35 -7.02
C THR A 106 -13.93 -3.02 -8.44
N LYS A 107 -15.19 -3.29 -8.78
CA LYS A 107 -15.73 -2.92 -10.11
C LYS A 107 -15.58 -1.41 -10.39
N ALA A 108 -15.72 -0.57 -9.36
CA ALA A 108 -15.60 0.88 -9.49
C ALA A 108 -14.14 1.38 -9.55
N ALA A 109 -13.25 0.79 -8.74
CA ALA A 109 -11.86 1.23 -8.64
C ALA A 109 -10.95 0.68 -9.76
N GLY A 110 -11.37 -0.38 -10.45
CA GLY A 110 -10.52 -1.14 -11.36
C GLY A 110 -9.40 -1.87 -10.61
N TYR A 111 -8.34 -2.24 -11.32
CA TYR A 111 -7.20 -2.95 -10.74
C TYR A 111 -6.15 -1.96 -10.24
N CYS A 112 -5.84 -2.04 -8.94
CA CYS A 112 -4.88 -1.15 -8.29
C CYS A 112 -3.72 -1.94 -7.67
N MET A 113 -2.54 -1.34 -7.64
CA MET A 113 -1.36 -1.89 -6.98
C MET A 113 -0.48 -0.78 -6.42
N ILE A 114 0.00 -0.99 -5.20
CA ILE A 114 1.12 -0.29 -4.62
C ILE A 114 2.20 -1.34 -4.37
N ILE A 115 3.42 -1.07 -4.80
CA ILE A 115 4.58 -1.87 -4.40
C ILE A 115 5.68 -0.99 -3.83
N TYR A 116 6.46 -1.59 -2.93
CA TYR A 116 7.73 -1.05 -2.46
C TYR A 116 8.86 -2.00 -2.85
N ALA A 117 9.95 -1.47 -3.39
CA ALA A 117 11.15 -2.21 -3.72
C ALA A 117 12.40 -1.54 -3.12
N ASP A 118 13.40 -2.36 -2.82
CA ASP A 118 14.72 -1.91 -2.33
C ASP A 118 15.81 -2.63 -3.14
N ARG A 119 16.57 -1.86 -3.94
CA ARG A 119 17.71 -2.33 -4.71
C ARG A 119 18.95 -1.55 -4.30
N LYS A 120 19.87 -2.22 -3.59
CA LYS A 120 21.15 -1.65 -3.14
C LYS A 120 20.98 -0.33 -2.34
N GLY A 121 19.93 -0.23 -1.51
CA GLY A 121 19.67 0.95 -0.68
C GLY A 121 18.86 2.05 -1.37
N MET A 122 18.66 1.98 -2.69
CA MET A 122 17.69 2.82 -3.37
C MET A 122 16.29 2.21 -3.22
N ARG A 123 15.43 2.96 -2.55
CA ARG A 123 14.06 2.56 -2.21
C ARG A 123 13.08 3.26 -3.12
N LEU A 124 12.23 2.50 -3.80
CA LEU A 124 11.21 3.03 -4.70
C LEU A 124 9.83 2.51 -4.31
N VAL A 125 8.84 3.39 -4.42
CA VAL A 125 7.41 3.05 -4.33
C VAL A 125 6.79 3.33 -5.69
N SER A 126 6.02 2.38 -6.22
CA SER A 126 5.15 2.63 -7.37
C SER A 126 3.69 2.46 -6.98
N VAL A 127 2.84 3.32 -7.55
CA VAL A 127 1.39 3.32 -7.35
C VAL A 127 0.74 3.38 -8.73
N VAL A 128 -0.06 2.36 -9.04
CA VAL A 128 -0.90 2.31 -10.24
C VAL A 128 -2.35 2.09 -9.82
N LEU A 129 -3.25 2.89 -10.38
CA LEU A 129 -4.67 2.88 -10.06
C LEU A 129 -5.48 2.65 -11.33
N LYS A 130 -6.62 1.96 -11.20
CA LYS A 130 -7.61 1.78 -12.27
C LYS A 130 -7.03 1.20 -13.57
N THR A 131 -6.08 0.26 -13.48
CA THR A 131 -5.61 -0.46 -14.66
C THR A 131 -6.71 -1.40 -15.19
N PRO A 132 -6.71 -1.76 -16.48
CA PRO A 132 -7.80 -2.52 -17.10
C PRO A 132 -7.82 -4.01 -16.70
N SER A 133 -6.72 -4.56 -16.21
CA SER A 133 -6.62 -5.97 -15.85
C SER A 133 -5.67 -6.22 -14.67
N TRP A 134 -5.71 -7.45 -14.15
CA TRP A 134 -4.79 -7.93 -13.14
C TRP A 134 -3.33 -7.89 -13.62
N ASP A 135 -3.07 -8.29 -14.85
CA ASP A 135 -1.72 -8.32 -15.43
C ASP A 135 -1.22 -6.92 -15.72
N ALA A 136 -2.09 -6.00 -16.16
CA ALA A 136 -1.71 -4.60 -16.42
C ALA A 136 -1.12 -3.94 -15.18
N ARG A 137 -1.76 -4.01 -14.01
CA ARG A 137 -1.19 -3.43 -12.78
C ARG A 137 0.14 -4.06 -12.37
N VAL A 138 0.36 -5.34 -12.65
CA VAL A 138 1.63 -6.04 -12.35
C VAL A 138 2.72 -5.50 -13.27
N ASN A 139 2.45 -5.50 -14.58
CA ASN A 139 3.40 -5.06 -15.61
C ASN A 139 3.74 -3.58 -15.47
N ASP A 140 2.73 -2.72 -15.26
CA ASP A 140 2.92 -1.28 -15.11
C ASP A 140 3.72 -0.96 -13.84
N SER A 141 3.41 -1.64 -12.72
CA SER A 141 4.16 -1.47 -11.47
C SER A 141 5.62 -1.88 -11.62
N GLN A 142 5.88 -3.01 -12.30
CA GLN A 142 7.22 -3.50 -12.60
C GLN A 142 7.97 -2.53 -13.53
N ALA A 143 7.31 -2.05 -14.59
CA ALA A 143 7.89 -1.11 -15.54
C ALA A 143 8.33 0.19 -14.85
N LEU A 144 7.49 0.74 -13.95
CA LEU A 144 7.80 1.95 -13.20
C LEU A 144 9.04 1.78 -12.29
N ILE A 145 9.13 0.70 -11.52
CA ILE A 145 10.30 0.49 -10.65
C ILE A 145 11.56 0.18 -11.48
N THR A 146 11.44 -0.57 -12.57
CA THR A 146 12.57 -0.86 -13.48
C THR A 146 13.08 0.43 -14.12
N TYR A 147 12.18 1.30 -14.59
CA TYR A 147 12.53 2.61 -15.11
C TYR A 147 13.26 3.45 -14.07
N GLY A 148 12.72 3.53 -12.84
CA GLY A 148 13.35 4.24 -11.74
C GLY A 148 14.78 3.76 -11.45
N TYR A 149 15.01 2.44 -11.42
CA TYR A 149 16.35 1.90 -11.17
C TYR A 149 17.32 2.02 -12.36
N ASN A 150 16.83 2.10 -13.59
CA ASN A 150 17.68 2.18 -14.77
C ASN A 150 18.14 3.62 -15.05
N PHE A 151 17.33 4.62 -14.70
CA PHE A 151 17.55 6.01 -15.10
C PHE A 151 17.78 6.98 -13.94
N PHE A 152 17.60 6.54 -12.69
CA PHE A 152 17.81 7.39 -11.51
C PHE A 152 18.70 6.70 -10.49
N LYS A 153 19.34 7.53 -9.66
CA LYS A 153 20.11 7.10 -8.50
C LYS A 153 19.90 8.10 -7.37
N ASN A 154 19.87 7.59 -6.13
CA ASN A 154 19.92 8.45 -4.95
C ASN A 154 21.37 8.59 -4.52
N GLU A 155 21.90 9.82 -4.55
CA GLU A 155 23.25 10.13 -4.09
C GLU A 155 23.20 10.85 -2.76
N LYS A 156 24.04 10.42 -1.81
CA LYS A 156 24.20 11.11 -0.54
C LYS A 156 25.12 12.30 -0.74
N VAL A 157 24.55 13.51 -0.79
CA VAL A 157 25.29 14.75 -1.03
C VAL A 157 25.81 15.41 0.26
N ALA A 158 25.27 15.05 1.43
CA ALA A 158 25.73 15.48 2.74
C ALA A 158 25.34 14.46 3.83
N ALA A 159 26.04 14.47 4.97
CA ALA A 159 25.57 13.77 6.17
C ALA A 159 24.40 14.55 6.82
N ALA A 160 23.43 13.82 7.35
CA ALA A 160 22.32 14.37 8.14
C ALA A 160 22.78 14.68 9.57
#